data_AF-A0A2E4B4S5-F1
#
_entry.id   AF-A0A2E4B4S5-F1
#
_cell.length_a   1.000
_cell.length_b   1.000
_cell.length_c   1.000
_cell.angle_alpha   90.00
_cell.angle_beta   90.00
_cell.angle_gamma   90.00
#
_symmetry.space_group_name_H-M   'P 1'
#
loop_
_entity.id
_entity.type
_entity.pdbx_description
1 polymer ?
#
loop_
_entity_poly.entity_id
_entity_poly.type
_entity_poly.pdbx_seq_one_letter_code
_entity_poly.pdbx_strand_id
1 'polypeptide(L)' 'MNQNIIVAFMPSTGHLLQVDNDRCYGCAACIMVCPVDALRLHGWLVEVDHATCTLCDHCLPSCPVDALAMELSP' A
#
# COMPACT_ATOMS: atom_id res chain seq x y z
N MET A 1 -11.95 -7.32 10.40
CA MET A 1 -10.99 -7.39 11.52
C MET A 1 -9.97 -8.48 11.19
N ASN A 2 -9.06 -8.22 10.25
CA ASN A 2 -7.96 -9.13 9.93
C ASN A 2 -6.67 -8.39 10.27
N GLN A 3 -5.88 -8.97 11.17
CA GLN A 3 -4.77 -8.31 11.87
C GLN A 3 -3.49 -8.17 11.02
N ASN A 4 -3.60 -8.19 9.69
CA ASN A 4 -2.47 -8.27 8.76
C ASN A 4 -2.43 -7.13 7.73
N ILE A 5 -3.24 -6.09 7.88
CA ILE A 5 -3.32 -5.01 6.89
C ILE A 5 -2.39 -3.87 7.30
N ILE A 6 -1.40 -3.57 6.45
CA ILE A 6 -0.59 -2.36 6.58
C ILE A 6 -1.33 -1.26 5.83
N VAL A 7 -1.73 -0.22 6.57
CA VAL A 7 -2.64 0.81 6.08
C VAL A 7 -2.00 2.19 6.06
N ALA A 8 -2.20 2.92 4.96
CA ALA A 8 -2.16 4.37 4.98
C ALA A 8 -3.59 4.89 4.98
N PHE A 9 -3.94 5.75 5.94
CA PHE A 9 -5.26 6.37 6.08
C PHE A 9 -5.13 7.89 5.94
N MET A 10 -5.89 8.48 5.01
CA MET A 10 -6.03 9.93 4.98
C MET A 10 -7.34 10.35 5.66
N PRO A 11 -7.29 10.98 6.85
CA PRO A 11 -8.49 11.37 7.59
C PRO A 11 -9.33 12.44 6.88
N SER A 12 -8.73 13.21 5.95
CA SER A 12 -9.44 14.25 5.21
C SER A 12 -10.41 13.72 4.15
N THR A 13 -10.14 12.53 3.61
CA THR A 13 -10.84 11.99 2.44
C THR A 13 -11.44 10.61 2.70
N GLY A 14 -11.16 9.98 3.85
CA GLY A 14 -11.67 8.65 4.20
C GLY A 14 -11.10 7.51 3.34
N HIS A 15 -10.02 7.75 2.62
CA HIS A 15 -9.39 6.73 1.77
C HIS A 15 -8.32 5.97 2.54
N LEU A 16 -8.20 4.69 2.20
CA LEU A 16 -7.30 3.75 2.82
C LEU A 16 -6.60 2.93 1.73
N LEU A 17 -5.27 2.87 1.76
CA LEU A 17 -4.49 1.92 0.95
C LEU A 17 -4.26 0.66 1.78
N GLN A 18 -4.62 -0.51 1.23
CA GLN A 18 -4.39 -1.83 1.83
C GLN A 18 -3.40 -2.65 1.01
N VAL A 19 -2.64 -3.50 1.70
CA VAL A 19 -1.77 -4.52 1.12
C VAL A 19 -2.26 -5.90 1.54
N ASP A 20 -2.51 -6.77 0.56
CA ASP A 20 -2.83 -8.19 0.73
C ASP A 20 -1.52 -8.99 0.84
N ASN A 21 -1.24 -9.48 2.05
CA ASN A 21 -0.01 -10.21 2.33
C ASN A 21 0.04 -11.61 1.71
N ASP A 22 -1.11 -12.23 1.39
CA ASP A 22 -1.15 -13.55 0.77
C ASP A 22 -0.83 -13.46 -0.72
N ARG A 23 -1.16 -12.31 -1.35
CA ARG A 23 -0.86 -12.03 -2.76
C ARG A 23 0.51 -11.39 -2.94
N CYS A 24 0.98 -10.61 -1.97
CA CYS A 24 2.26 -9.92 -2.05
C CYS A 24 3.43 -10.90 -1.96
N TYR A 25 4.23 -10.97 -3.03
CA TYR A 25 5.44 -11.81 -3.10
C TYR A 25 6.74 -11.00 -3.09
N GLY A 26 6.68 -9.72 -2.70
CA GLY A 26 7.88 -8.90 -2.48
C GLY A 26 8.61 -8.42 -3.74
N CYS A 27 7.93 -8.25 -4.88
CA CYS A 27 8.57 -7.84 -6.14
C CYS A 27 9.12 -6.40 -6.18
N ALA A 28 8.80 -5.57 -5.18
CA ALA A 28 9.21 -4.16 -5.06
C ALA A 28 8.77 -3.21 -6.20
N ALA A 29 7.91 -3.63 -7.13
CA ALA A 29 7.43 -2.78 -8.22
C ALA A 29 6.73 -1.50 -7.71
N CYS A 30 5.89 -1.63 -6.68
CA CYS A 30 5.21 -0.51 -6.03
C CYS A 30 6.15 0.48 -5.33
N ILE A 31 7.31 0.02 -4.86
CA ILE A 31 8.32 0.87 -4.22
C ILE A 31 8.98 1.76 -5.28
N MET A 32 9.32 1.19 -6.44
CA MET A 32 9.99 1.89 -7.53
C MET A 32 9.15 3.03 -8.14
N VAL A 33 7.82 2.92 -8.11
CA VAL A 33 6.92 3.92 -8.68
C VAL A 33 6.42 4.93 -7.65
N CYS A 34 6.73 4.77 -6.36
CA CYS A 34 6.23 5.66 -5.34
C CYS A 34 6.96 7.01 -5.42
N PRO A 35 6.27 8.13 -5.72
CA PRO A 35 6.92 9.43 -5.88
C PRO A 35 7.41 10.05 -4.56
N VAL A 36 7.02 9.47 -3.42
CA VAL A 36 7.30 9.98 -2.07
C VAL A 36 7.98 8.95 -1.18
N ASP A 37 8.46 7.84 -1.73
CA ASP A 37 9.17 6.78 -1.00
C ASP A 37 8.41 6.24 0.24
N ALA A 38 7.08 6.19 0.14
CA ALA A 38 6.21 5.75 1.23
C ALA A 38 6.09 4.22 1.37
N LEU A 39 6.62 3.42 0.44
CA LEU A 39 6.58 1.96 0.53
C LEU A 39 7.98 1.41 0.77
N ARG A 40 8.10 0.41 1.66
CA ARG A 40 9.36 -0.26 1.98
C ARG A 40 9.15 -1.77 2.10
N LEU A 41 10.19 -2.55 1.81
CA LEU A 41 10.18 -3.98 2.11
C LEU A 41 10.56 -4.21 3.58
N HIS A 42 9.75 -5.00 4.28
CA HIS A 42 10.09 -5.58 5.58
C HIS A 42 10.06 -7.10 5.43
N GLY A 43 11.25 -7.68 5.28
CA GLY A 43 11.39 -9.07 4.84
C GLY A 43 10.89 -9.23 3.40
N TRP A 44 9.78 -9.93 3.23
CA TRP A 44 9.19 -10.25 1.92
C TRP A 44 7.89 -9.49 1.63
N LEU A 45 7.37 -8.77 2.63
CA LEU A 45 6.13 -8.02 2.53
C LEU A 45 6.42 -6.53 2.37
N VAL A 46 5.54 -5.86 1.65
CA VAL A 46 5.59 -4.42 1.48
C VAL A 46 4.83 -3.76 2.62
N GLU A 47 5.48 -2.84 3.30
CA GLU A 47 4.89 -1.97 4.31
C GLU A 47 4.71 -0.55 3.76
N VAL A 48 3.61 0.09 4.15
CA VAL A 48 3.28 1.47 3.79
C VAL A 48 3.51 2.38 4.99
N ASP A 49 4.36 3.38 4.81
CA ASP A 49 4.53 4.49 5.74
C ASP A 49 3.34 5.45 5.62
N HIS A 50 2.43 5.35 6.57
CA HIS A 50 1.23 6.17 6.67
C HIS A 50 1.53 7.67 6.73
N ALA A 51 2.60 8.09 7.39
CA ALA A 51 2.90 9.52 7.55
C ALA A 51 3.33 10.16 6.22
N THR A 52 3.89 9.35 5.31
CA THR A 52 4.46 9.80 4.04
C THR A 52 3.53 9.54 2.86
N CYS A 53 2.71 8.49 2.92
CA CYS A 53 1.81 8.11 1.83
C CYS A 53 0.76 9.21 1.54
N THR A 54 0.73 9.66 0.29
CA THR A 54 -0.20 10.70 -0.17
C THR A 54 -1.49 10.14 -0.79
N LEU A 55 -1.66 8.81 -0.78
CA LEU A 55 -2.74 8.09 -1.48
C LEU A 55 -2.86 8.46 -2.97
N CYS A 56 -1.73 8.71 -3.63
CA CYS A 56 -1.66 9.09 -5.05
C CYS A 56 -1.86 7.93 -6.05
N ASP A 57 -2.30 6.76 -5.60
CA ASP A 57 -2.65 5.55 -6.39
C ASP A 57 -1.62 4.95 -7.38
N HIS A 58 -0.45 5.55 -7.59
CA HIS A 58 0.56 5.09 -8.57
C HIS A 58 1.04 3.64 -8.33
N CYS A 59 1.02 3.19 -7.08
CA CYS A 59 1.40 1.84 -6.70
C CYS A 59 0.41 0.76 -7.18
N LEU A 60 -0.86 1.09 -7.38
CA LEU A 60 -1.91 0.13 -7.76
C LEU A 60 -1.62 -0.53 -9.12
N PRO A 61 -1.51 0.20 -10.24
CA PRO A 61 -1.26 -0.41 -11.55
C PRO A 61 0.11 -1.06 -11.68
N SER A 62 1.06 -0.73 -10.78
CA SER A 62 2.39 -1.32 -10.79
C SER A 62 2.44 -2.72 -10.18
N CYS A 63 1.42 -3.12 -9.41
CA CYS A 63 1.40 -4.41 -8.75
C CYS A 63 0.96 -5.51 -9.74
N PRO A 64 1.84 -6.43 -10.15
CA PRO A 64 1.52 -7.43 -11.17
C PRO A 64 0.53 -8.50 -10.68
N VAL A 65 0.22 -8.51 -9.39
CA VAL A 65 -0.65 -9.49 -8.73
C VAL A 65 -1.79 -8.82 -7.97
N ASP A 66 -2.07 -7.55 -8.23
CA ASP A 66 -3.05 -6.69 -7.55
C ASP A 66 -3.13 -6.88 -6.03
N ALA A 67 -1.97 -6.98 -5.38
CA ALA A 67 -1.89 -7.09 -3.92
C ALA A 67 -2.19 -5.76 -3.21
N LEU A 68 -2.30 -4.64 -3.94
CA LEU A 68 -2.67 -3.35 -3.35
C LEU A 68 -4.08 -2.95 -3.77
N ALA A 69 -4.86 -2.43 -2.83
CA ALA A 69 -6.22 -1.95 -3.06
C ALA A 69 -6.48 -0.63 -2.34
N MET A 70 -7.29 0.24 -2.94
CA MET A 70 -7.77 1.47 -2.31
C MET A 70 -9.24 1.32 -1.95
N GLU A 71 -9.57 1.55 -0.69
CA GLU A 71 -10.93 1.46 -0.17
C GLU A 71 -11.34 2.78 0.50
N LEU A 72 -12.63 3.10 0.45
CA LEU A 72 -13.20 4.10 1.36
C LEU A 72 -13.55 3.42 2.68
N SER A 73 -12.96 3.91 3.77
CA SER A 73 -13.48 3.64 5.11
C SER A 73 -14.53 4.70 5.42
N PRO A 74 -15.83 4.36 5.51
CA PRO A 74 -16.85 5.28 6.00
C PRO A 74 -16.64 5.66 7.48
#